data_AF-A0A7V8X5H4-F1
#
_entry.id   AF-A0A7V8X5H4-F1
#
_cell.length_a   1.000
_cell.length_b   1.000
_cell.length_c   1.000
_cell.angle_alpha   90.00
_cell.angle_beta   90.00
_cell.angle_gamma   90.00
#
_symmetry.space_group_name_H-M   'P 1'
#
loop_
_entity.id
_entity.type
_entity.pdbx_description
1 polymer ?
#
loop_
_entity_poly.entity_id
_entity_poly.type
_entity_poly.pdbx_seq_one_letter_code
_entity_poly.pdbx_strand_id
1 'polypeptide(L)'
;REAKSLNAPLVVTATSAGAKNRPPFVTSDGIELGLAALKPAHNGDGLVLRVYEPHGNRGTASLTFQDAPSSASRVNILEEPVDGGEIALDNETVSFEIGPFEVVTLLLNT
;
A
#
# COMPACT_ATOMS: atom_id res chain seq x y z
N ARG A 1 6.13 -6.11 13.88
CA ARG A 1 5.05 -6.95 13.30
C ARG A 1 4.04 -7.46 14.34
N GLU A 2 4.45 -8.29 15.31
CA GLU A 2 3.55 -8.93 16.30
C GLU A 2 2.67 -7.95 17.09
N ALA A 3 3.22 -6.83 17.54
CA ALA A 3 2.45 -5.81 18.27
C ALA A 3 1.25 -5.27 17.46
N LYS A 4 1.39 -5.16 16.12
CA LYS A 4 0.29 -4.74 15.26
C LYS A 4 -0.73 -5.86 15.09
N SER A 5 -0.27 -7.10 14.93
CA SER A 5 -1.15 -8.27 14.81
C SER A 5 -2.02 -8.48 16.05
N LEU A 6 -1.47 -8.23 17.24
CA LEU A 6 -2.22 -8.29 18.49
C LEU A 6 -3.38 -7.27 18.54
N ASN A 7 -3.19 -6.10 17.92
CA ASN A 7 -4.17 -5.02 17.89
C ASN A 7 -5.08 -5.05 16.65
N ALA A 8 -4.92 -6.05 15.77
CA ALA A 8 -5.71 -6.24 14.57
C ALA A 8 -6.57 -7.51 14.74
N PRO A 9 -7.80 -7.40 15.26
CA PRO A 9 -8.64 -8.56 15.49
C PRO A 9 -8.93 -9.30 14.18
N LEU A 10 -9.04 -10.62 14.25
CA LEU A 10 -9.46 -11.42 13.11
C LEU A 10 -10.90 -11.08 12.73
N VAL A 11 -11.13 -10.86 11.44
CA VAL A 11 -12.45 -10.65 10.86
C VAL A 11 -12.93 -11.97 10.25
N VAL A 12 -14.07 -12.47 10.73
CA VAL A 12 -14.68 -13.70 10.24
C VAL A 12 -15.98 -13.36 9.52
N THR A 13 -16.22 -14.00 8.38
CA THR A 13 -17.47 -13.85 7.63
C THR A 13 -17.95 -15.21 7.13
N ALA A 14 -19.27 -15.39 7.09
CA ALA A 14 -19.86 -16.59 6.51
C ALA A 14 -19.63 -16.61 5.00
N THR A 15 -19.40 -17.79 4.45
CA THR A 15 -19.15 -17.98 3.02
C THR A 15 -19.90 -19.21 2.49
N SER A 16 -20.06 -19.30 1.17
CA SER A 16 -20.68 -20.46 0.55
C SER A 16 -19.78 -21.70 0.64
N ALA A 17 -20.40 -22.88 0.62
CA ALA A 17 -19.65 -24.13 0.54
C ALA A 17 -18.79 -24.14 -0.74
N GLY A 18 -17.50 -24.46 -0.60
CA GLY A 18 -16.54 -24.46 -1.71
C GLY A 18 -16.03 -23.07 -2.11
N ALA A 19 -16.28 -22.03 -1.30
CA ALA A 19 -15.66 -20.73 -1.53
C ALA A 19 -14.14 -20.83 -1.57
N LYS A 20 -13.54 -20.17 -2.58
CA LYS A 20 -12.09 -20.11 -2.75
C LYS A 20 -11.50 -18.95 -1.95
N ASN A 21 -10.25 -19.10 -1.54
CA ASN A 21 -9.48 -18.00 -0.97
C ASN A 21 -9.39 -16.87 -2.00
N ARG A 22 -9.53 -15.63 -1.51
CA ARG A 22 -9.22 -14.44 -2.31
C ARG A 22 -7.71 -14.23 -2.31
N PRO A 23 -7.12 -13.82 -3.45
CA PRO A 23 -5.73 -13.40 -3.46
C PRO A 23 -5.55 -12.17 -2.54
N PRO A 24 -4.32 -11.93 -2.06
CA PRO A 24 -4.01 -10.70 -1.33
C PRO A 24 -4.24 -9.49 -2.24
N PHE A 25 -4.83 -8.45 -1.66
CA PHE A 25 -5.09 -7.19 -2.39
C PHE A 25 -3.79 -6.50 -2.85
N VAL A 26 -2.78 -6.53 -1.99
CA VAL A 26 -1.43 -6.02 -2.25
C VAL A 26 -0.43 -6.90 -1.50
N THR A 27 0.71 -7.16 -2.13
CA THR A 27 1.86 -7.82 -1.52
C THR A 27 3.05 -6.87 -1.53
N SER A 28 3.96 -7.03 -0.58
CA SER A 28 5.16 -6.19 -0.46
C SER A 28 6.42 -7.05 -0.47
N ASP A 29 7.45 -6.58 -1.17
CA ASP A 29 8.80 -7.15 -1.15
C ASP A 29 9.85 -6.05 -0.93
N GLY A 30 11.10 -6.44 -0.69
CA GLY A 30 12.21 -5.55 -0.35
C GLY A 30 12.27 -5.25 1.14
N ILE A 31 12.45 -3.98 1.50
CA ILE A 31 12.49 -3.55 2.90
C ILE A 31 11.13 -3.76 3.60
N GLU A 32 11.14 -4.16 4.87
CA GLU A 32 9.90 -4.38 5.62
C GLU A 32 9.12 -3.08 5.79
N LEU A 33 7.87 -3.08 5.31
CA LEU A 33 6.95 -1.96 5.45
C LEU A 33 5.88 -2.22 6.52
N GLY A 34 5.55 -1.18 7.26
CA GLY A 34 4.32 -1.10 8.03
C GLY A 34 3.18 -0.52 7.20
N LEU A 35 2.04 -1.22 7.12
CA LEU A 35 0.82 -0.63 6.55
C LEU A 35 0.19 0.35 7.54
N ALA A 36 0.02 1.62 7.18
CA ALA A 36 -0.65 2.62 8.02
C ALA A 36 -2.13 2.77 7.65
N ALA A 37 -2.45 2.87 6.36
CA ALA A 37 -3.83 3.04 5.90
C ALA A 37 -4.01 2.50 4.48
N LEU A 38 -5.20 1.98 4.21
CA LEU A 38 -5.72 1.74 2.87
C LEU A 38 -7.15 2.25 2.86
N LYS A 39 -7.49 3.17 1.96
CA LYS A 39 -8.80 3.82 1.89
C LYS A 39 -9.10 4.32 0.47
N PRO A 40 -10.37 4.61 0.14
CA PRO A 40 -10.70 5.40 -1.04
C PRO A 40 -9.99 6.76 -1.04
N ALA A 41 -9.64 7.25 -2.23
CA ALA A 41 -9.20 8.63 -2.41
C ALA A 41 -10.33 9.60 -2.02
N HIS A 42 -9.97 10.79 -1.53
CA HIS A 42 -10.92 11.80 -1.04
C HIS A 42 -11.88 12.28 -2.13
N ASN A 43 -11.38 12.41 -3.36
CA ASN A 43 -12.15 12.75 -4.54
C ASN A 43 -13.02 11.58 -5.07
N GLY A 44 -12.90 10.39 -4.48
CA GLY A 44 -13.62 9.18 -4.89
C GLY A 44 -13.02 8.45 -6.09
N ASP A 45 -11.88 8.91 -6.62
CA ASP A 45 -11.21 8.32 -7.78
C ASP A 45 -9.92 7.63 -7.35
N GLY A 46 -9.94 6.30 -7.35
CA GLY A 46 -8.82 5.47 -6.91
C GLY A 46 -8.72 5.24 -5.40
N LEU A 47 -7.53 4.83 -4.98
CA LEU A 47 -7.21 4.40 -3.62
C LEU A 47 -5.98 5.14 -3.09
N VAL A 48 -5.99 5.39 -1.78
CA VAL A 48 -4.84 5.90 -1.05
C VAL A 48 -4.28 4.78 -0.18
N LEU A 49 -3.02 4.45 -0.42
CA LEU A 49 -2.24 3.49 0.35
C LEU A 49 -1.12 4.22 1.09
N ARG A 50 -1.10 4.14 2.41
CA ARG A 50 -0.05 4.71 3.25
C ARG A 50 0.75 3.60 3.92
N VAL A 51 2.06 3.67 3.73
CA VAL A 51 3.03 2.77 4.36
C VAL A 51 4.08 3.57 5.11
N TYR A 52 4.80 2.92 6.00
CA TYR A 52 5.92 3.53 6.72
C TYR A 52 7.04 2.52 6.94
N GLU A 53 8.25 3.03 7.12
CA GLU A 53 9.41 2.23 7.51
C GLU A 53 9.46 2.14 9.06
N PRO A 54 9.38 0.94 9.68
CA PRO A 54 9.23 0.82 11.12
C PRO A 54 10.55 0.73 11.92
N HIS A 55 11.71 0.52 11.28
CA HIS A 55 12.94 0.08 11.95
C HIS A 55 14.13 1.04 11.80
N GLY A 56 13.94 2.22 11.20
CA GLY A 56 15.00 3.20 10.93
C GLY A 56 15.90 2.84 9.76
N ASN A 57 15.46 1.92 8.89
CA ASN A 57 16.23 1.46 7.73
C ASN A 57 16.00 2.33 6.49
N ARG A 58 16.84 2.14 5.48
CA ARG A 58 16.69 2.75 4.14
C ARG A 58 16.74 1.65 3.09
N GLY A 59 15.91 1.76 2.07
CA GLY A 59 16.03 0.94 0.87
C GLY A 59 14.81 1.01 -0.04
N THR A 60 14.82 0.14 -1.05
CA THR A 60 13.72 -0.01 -1.99
C THR A 60 12.64 -0.92 -1.40
N ALA A 61 11.39 -0.50 -1.55
CA ALA A 61 10.23 -1.36 -1.39
C ALA A 61 9.48 -1.50 -2.71
N SER A 62 8.89 -2.66 -2.92
CA SER A 62 8.01 -2.92 -4.06
C SER A 62 6.65 -3.38 -3.57
N LEU A 63 5.59 -2.87 -4.18
CA LEU A 63 4.21 -3.26 -3.90
C LEU A 63 3.59 -3.81 -5.17
N THR A 64 3.13 -5.05 -5.14
CA THR A 64 2.44 -5.71 -6.25
C THR A 64 0.96 -5.85 -5.91
N PHE A 65 0.11 -5.24 -6.72
CA PHE A 65 -1.34 -5.21 -6.54
C PHE A 65 -2.02 -6.41 -7.22
N GLN A 66 -3.20 -6.78 -6.72
CA GLN A 66 -4.01 -7.82 -7.35
C GLN A 66 -4.43 -7.42 -8.78
N ASP A 67 -4.83 -6.17 -8.95
CA ASP A 67 -5.23 -5.57 -10.22
C ASP A 67 -4.32 -4.35 -10.48
N ALA A 68 -3.81 -4.21 -11.70
CA ALA A 68 -2.90 -3.11 -12.04
C ALA A 68 -3.63 -1.75 -11.92
N PRO A 69 -3.12 -0.79 -11.13
CA PRO A 69 -3.63 0.56 -11.17
C PRO A 69 -3.26 1.22 -12.52
N SER A 70 -4.09 2.16 -12.98
CA SER A 70 -3.83 2.94 -14.20
C SER A 70 -2.68 3.93 -14.02
N SER A 71 -2.43 4.39 -12.79
CA SER A 71 -1.27 5.20 -12.42
C SER A 71 -1.01 5.15 -10.92
N ALA A 72 0.22 5.47 -10.52
CA ALA A 72 0.63 5.58 -9.13
C ALA A 72 1.48 6.84 -8.92
N SER A 73 1.25 7.56 -7.83
CA SER A 73 2.05 8.73 -7.45
C SER A 73 2.16 8.89 -5.94
N ARG A 74 3.23 9.54 -5.49
CA ARG A 74 3.38 10.02 -4.13
C ARG A 74 2.52 11.26 -3.93
N VAL A 75 1.80 11.27 -2.83
CA VAL A 75 1.02 12.42 -2.37
C VAL A 75 1.37 12.73 -0.93
N ASN A 76 1.04 13.94 -0.48
CA ASN A 76 1.17 14.31 0.92
C ASN A 76 0.01 13.72 1.76
N ILE A 77 -0.02 14.07 3.06
CA ILE A 77 -1.06 13.56 3.97
C ILE A 77 -2.49 13.99 3.60
N LEU A 78 -2.62 15.10 2.87
CA LEU A 78 -3.87 15.68 2.35
C LEU A 78 -4.19 15.19 0.93
N GLU A 79 -3.45 14.21 0.41
CA GLU A 79 -3.62 13.65 -0.93
C GLU A 79 -3.28 14.63 -2.06
N GLU A 80 -2.53 15.69 -1.75
CA GLU A 80 -2.05 16.64 -2.73
C GLU A 80 -0.77 16.09 -3.39
N PRO A 81 -0.59 16.25 -4.72
CA PRO A 81 0.60 15.80 -5.42
C PRO A 81 1.89 16.37 -4.82
N VAL A 82 2.94 15.56 -4.81
CA VAL A 82 4.31 16.02 -4.53
C VAL A 82 5.03 16.17 -5.85
N ASP A 83 5.82 17.24 -6.01
CA ASP A 83 6.60 17.47 -7.24
C ASP A 83 7.54 16.29 -7.53
N GLY A 84 7.45 15.75 -8.75
CA GLY A 84 8.20 14.55 -9.15
C GLY A 84 7.78 13.28 -8.41
N GLY A 85 6.56 13.26 -7.88
CA GLY A 85 6.00 12.15 -7.13
C GLY A 85 5.50 10.99 -7.99
N GLU A 86 5.46 11.12 -9.32
CA GLU A 86 5.04 10.04 -10.20
C GLU A 86 5.91 8.79 -10.03
N ILE A 87 5.28 7.63 -9.90
CA ILE A 87 5.96 6.35 -9.77
C ILE A 87 5.68 5.53 -11.02
N ALA A 88 6.74 5.05 -11.67
CA ALA A 88 6.61 4.15 -12.80
C ALA A 88 5.97 2.83 -12.35
N LEU A 89 5.00 2.37 -13.15
CA LEU A 89 4.40 1.05 -13.02
C LEU A 89 5.14 0.05 -13.90
N ASP A 90 5.47 -1.09 -13.32
CA ASP A 90 5.89 -2.29 -14.05
C ASP A 90 4.81 -3.36 -13.85
N ASN A 91 3.88 -3.42 -14.81
CA ASN A 91 2.63 -4.18 -14.72
C ASN A 91 1.85 -3.79 -13.44
N GLU A 92 1.57 -4.74 -12.55
CA GLU A 92 0.88 -4.51 -11.27
C GLU A 92 1.80 -4.01 -10.15
N THR A 93 3.07 -3.74 -10.44
CA THR A 93 4.08 -3.44 -9.41
C THR A 93 4.54 -1.99 -9.44
N VAL A 94 4.55 -1.36 -8.26
CA VAL A 94 5.19 -0.06 -8.03
C VAL A 94 6.42 -0.26 -7.14
N SER A 95 7.54 0.39 -7.48
CA SER A 95 8.76 0.34 -6.68
C SER A 95 9.20 1.75 -6.31
N PHE A 96 9.63 1.93 -5.06
CA PHE A 96 10.01 3.24 -4.55
C PHE A 96 11.02 3.14 -3.41
N GLU A 97 11.87 4.15 -3.28
CA GLU A 97 12.78 4.30 -2.15
C GLU A 97 12.04 4.80 -0.91
N ILE A 98 12.36 4.23 0.25
CA ILE A 98 11.87 4.70 1.54
C ILE A 98 13.04 4.84 2.52
N GLY A 99 13.07 5.94 3.26
CA GLY A 99 14.07 6.27 4.24
C GLY A 99 13.68 5.90 5.69
N PRO A 100 14.61 6.13 6.64
CA PRO A 100 14.40 5.81 8.04
C PRO A 100 13.16 6.50 8.62
N PHE A 101 12.22 5.71 9.15
CA PHE A 101 10.95 6.20 9.71
C PHE A 101 10.10 7.05 8.74
N GLU A 102 10.38 6.98 7.44
CA GLU A 102 9.64 7.74 6.44
C GLU A 102 8.22 7.16 6.32
N VAL A 103 7.26 8.06 6.11
CA VAL A 103 5.87 7.72 5.77
C VAL A 103 5.67 8.07 4.30
N VAL A 104 5.32 7.07 3.49
CA VAL A 104 5.00 7.25 2.07
C VAL A 104 3.51 7.09 1.90
N THR A 105 2.86 8.07 1.27
CA THR A 105 1.46 7.97 0.86
C THR A 105 1.42 7.90 -0.66
N LEU A 106 0.77 6.85 -1.17
CA LEU A 106 0.58 6.60 -2.58
C LEU A 106 -0.88 6.84 -2.94
N LEU A 107 -1.13 7.59 -4.01
CA LEU A 107 -2.40 7.62 -4.72
C LEU A 107 -2.31 6.62 -5.89
N LEU A 108 -3.29 5.72 -5.97
CA LEU A 108 -3.40 4.67 -6.96
C LEU A 108 -4.70 4.87 -7.73
N ASN A 109 -4.62 5.34 -8.97
CA ASN A 109 -5.81 5.50 -9.79
C ASN A 109 -6.20 4.14 -10.39
N THR A 110 -7.49 3.85 -10.41
CA THR A 110 -8.05 2.61 -10.98
C THR A 110 -8.31 2.73 -12.48
#